data_AF-A0A522EKI6-F1
#
_entry.id   AF-A0A522EKI6-F1
#
_cell.length_a   1.000
_cell.length_b   1.000
_cell.length_c   1.000
_cell.angle_alpha   90.00
_cell.angle_beta   90.00
_cell.angle_gamma   90.00
#
_symmetry.space_group_name_H-M   'P 1'
#
loop_
_entity.id
_entity.type
_entity.pdbx_description
1 polymer ?
#
loop_
_entity_poly.entity_id
_entity_poly.type
_entity_poly.pdbx_seq_one_letter_code
_entity_poly.pdbx_strand_id
1 'polypeptide(L)'
;MKNVMLGGFHGNPNIGLYGFANDKYCLLGREIPRHIAEQIGKTLEVPVIQLSIAGTSLIGVFVAGNSNGIVIPEIVFENEKKLLHHHKIPFNEIDSDLTALGNNILVNEEVGYVNPEYSKKNIEQMEKLLKVKL
;
A
#
# COMPACT_ATOMS: atom_id res chain seq x y z
N MET A 1 15.82 -0.06 19.48
CA MET A 1 14.80 0.83 20.07
C MET A 1 13.57 0.77 19.18
N LYS A 2 12.35 0.80 19.72
CA LYS A 2 11.15 0.94 18.87
C LYS A 2 10.99 2.42 18.54
N ASN A 3 11.20 2.79 17.28
CA ASN A 3 10.98 4.17 16.83
C ASN A 3 9.48 4.37 16.62
N VAL A 4 8.87 5.29 17.37
CA VAL A 4 7.45 5.65 17.22
C VAL A 4 7.36 7.15 16.99
N MET A 5 6.68 7.54 15.92
CA MET A 5 6.39 8.94 15.61
C MET A 5 4.88 9.17 15.74
N LEU A 6 4.50 10.11 16.59
CA LEU A 6 3.12 10.61 16.64
C LEU A 6 2.96 11.67 15.55
N GLY A 7 1.92 11.56 14.74
CA GLY A 7 1.70 12.48 13.63
C GLY A 7 0.27 12.44 13.10
N GLY A 8 -0.03 13.46 12.30
CA GLY A 8 -1.27 13.59 11.53
C GLY A 8 -1.00 14.39 10.27
N PHE A 9 -1.88 14.29 9.28
CA PHE A 9 -1.74 14.98 8.00
C PHE A 9 -2.83 16.02 7.87
N HIS A 10 -2.48 17.30 7.69
CA HIS A 10 -3.44 18.40 7.60
C HIS A 10 -4.44 18.47 8.78
N GLY A 11 -3.99 18.14 10.00
CA GLY A 11 -4.85 18.07 11.19
C GLY A 11 -5.74 16.82 11.26
N ASN A 12 -5.63 15.90 10.29
CA ASN A 12 -6.32 14.62 10.29
C ASN A 12 -5.45 13.53 10.94
N PRO A 13 -5.92 12.86 12.01
CA PRO A 13 -5.17 11.79 12.68
C PRO A 13 -5.18 10.45 11.91
N ASN A 14 -5.98 10.32 10.85
CA ASN A 14 -6.15 9.08 10.09
C ASN A 14 -4.98 8.83 9.12
N ILE A 15 -3.78 8.65 9.67
CA ILE A 15 -2.54 8.51 8.89
C ILE A 15 -2.56 7.30 7.93
N GLY A 16 -3.25 6.22 8.33
CA GLY A 16 -3.37 5.00 7.53
C GLY A 16 -4.05 5.22 6.18
N LEU A 17 -4.87 6.25 6.02
CA LEU A 17 -5.49 6.56 4.72
C LEU A 17 -4.45 6.95 3.67
N TYR A 18 -3.38 7.61 4.09
CA TYR A 18 -2.42 8.25 3.19
C TYR A 18 -1.18 7.42 2.92
N GLY A 19 -1.03 6.26 3.56
CA GLY A 19 0.21 5.51 3.49
C GLY A 19 0.06 4.00 3.61
N PHE A 20 0.99 3.30 2.96
CA PHE A 20 1.26 1.89 3.12
C PHE A 20 2.74 1.71 3.49
N ALA A 21 3.07 0.77 4.37
CA ALA A 21 4.46 0.48 4.72
C ALA A 21 4.66 -1.02 4.92
N ASN A 22 5.84 -1.49 4.54
CA ASN A 22 6.36 -2.82 4.85
C ASN A 22 7.84 -2.71 5.27
N ASP A 23 8.52 -3.83 5.45
CA ASP A 23 9.91 -3.88 5.89
C ASP A 23 10.93 -3.42 4.82
N LYS A 24 10.47 -3.00 3.64
CA LYS A 24 11.32 -2.61 2.50
C LYS A 24 11.10 -1.17 2.03
N TYR A 25 9.89 -0.66 2.14
CA TYR A 25 9.54 0.68 1.66
C TYR A 25 8.25 1.20 2.31
N CYS A 26 8.09 2.52 2.25
CA CYS A 26 6.84 3.19 2.60
C CYS A 26 6.34 3.99 1.39
N LEU A 27 5.08 3.76 1.04
CA LEU A 27 4.35 4.49 0.02
C LEU A 27 3.51 5.56 0.71
N LEU A 28 3.64 6.81 0.29
CA LEU A 28 2.87 7.92 0.84
C LEU A 28 2.19 8.73 -0.27
N GLY A 29 1.04 9.32 0.05
CA GLY A 29 0.36 10.26 -0.83
C GLY A 29 1.23 11.49 -1.15
N ARG A 30 1.11 12.02 -2.37
CA ARG A 30 1.85 13.22 -2.81
C ARG A 30 1.54 14.48 -2.00
N GLU A 31 0.36 14.54 -1.40
CA GLU A 31 -0.04 15.67 -0.54
C GLU A 31 0.70 15.71 0.79
N ILE A 32 1.36 14.63 1.21
CA ILE A 32 2.13 14.65 2.45
C ILE A 32 3.34 15.58 2.28
N PRO A 33 3.54 16.59 3.14
CA PRO A 33 4.69 17.47 3.04
C PRO A 33 6.00 16.69 3.09
N ARG A 34 6.93 17.01 2.18
CA ARG A 34 8.19 16.28 2.03
C ARG A 34 8.98 16.12 3.34
N HIS A 35 9.02 17.15 4.18
CA HIS A 35 9.73 17.06 5.46
C HIS A 35 9.11 16.02 6.42
N ILE A 36 7.78 15.85 6.39
CA ILE A 36 7.08 14.81 7.15
C ILE A 36 7.37 13.44 6.53
N ALA A 37 7.31 13.32 5.21
CA ALA A 37 7.65 12.07 4.51
C ALA A 37 9.09 11.61 4.84
N GLU A 38 10.06 12.53 4.89
CA GLU A 38 11.44 12.25 5.30
C GLU A 38 11.55 11.83 6.77
N GLN A 39 10.76 12.44 7.68
CA GLN A 39 10.70 12.01 9.08
C GLN A 39 10.09 10.61 9.24
N ILE A 40 9.05 10.29 8.47
CA ILE A 40 8.44 8.95 8.43
C ILE A 40 9.49 7.93 7.99
N GLY A 41 10.19 8.18 6.88
CA GLY A 41 11.22 7.28 6.37
C GLY A 41 12.36 7.04 7.37
N LYS A 42 12.81 8.10 8.06
CA LYS A 42 13.81 7.98 9.14
C LYS A 42 13.29 7.16 10.32
N THR A 43 12.02 7.32 10.69
CA THR A 43 11.41 6.60 11.81
C THR A 43 11.22 5.12 11.48
N LEU A 44 10.72 4.82 10.28
CA LEU A 44 10.46 3.47 9.80
C LEU A 44 11.71 2.75 9.29
N GLU A 45 12.82 3.48 9.12
CA GLU A 45 14.10 2.96 8.59
C GLU A 45 13.99 2.34 7.19
N VAL A 46 13.05 2.84 6.38
CA VAL A 46 12.81 2.40 4.99
C VAL A 46 12.73 3.58 4.03
N PRO A 47 13.07 3.41 2.74
CA PRO A 47 12.88 4.44 1.73
C PRO A 47 11.39 4.80 1.58
N VAL A 48 11.13 6.10 1.40
CA VAL A 48 9.78 6.63 1.17
C VAL A 48 9.62 7.01 -0.29
N ILE A 49 8.50 6.58 -0.87
CA ILE A 49 8.12 6.87 -2.25
C ILE A 49 6.79 7.61 -2.21
N GLN A 50 6.77 8.83 -2.72
CA GLN A 50 5.54 9.62 -2.82
C GLN A 50 4.90 9.42 -4.19
N LEU A 51 3.67 8.93 -4.19
CA LEU A 51 2.91 8.66 -5.42
C LEU A 51 1.42 8.92 -5.24
N SER A 52 0.69 8.68 -6.32
CA SER A 52 -0.77 8.61 -6.33
C SER A 52 -1.17 7.20 -6.74
N ILE A 53 -2.32 6.76 -6.25
CA ILE A 53 -2.96 5.51 -6.65
C ILE A 53 -4.41 5.85 -6.95
N ALA A 54 -4.86 5.47 -8.15
CA ALA A 54 -6.18 5.80 -8.69
C ALA A 54 -6.43 7.32 -8.73
N GLY A 55 -5.39 8.12 -8.98
CA GLY A 55 -5.48 9.58 -9.05
C GLY A 55 -5.58 10.29 -7.69
N THR A 56 -5.40 9.59 -6.57
CA THR A 56 -5.56 10.16 -5.22
C THR A 56 -4.30 10.03 -4.37
N SER A 57 -4.24 10.78 -3.27
CA SER A 57 -3.23 10.62 -2.20
C SER A 57 -3.58 9.53 -1.18
N LEU A 58 -4.70 8.81 -1.35
CA LEU A 58 -5.24 7.84 -0.39
C LEU A 58 -4.63 6.45 -0.54
N ILE A 59 -3.31 6.36 -0.39
CA ILE A 59 -2.54 5.15 -0.66
C ILE A 59 -3.05 3.95 0.14
N GLY A 60 -3.28 4.10 1.44
CA GLY A 60 -3.70 2.99 2.30
C GLY A 60 -5.16 2.57 2.10
N VAL A 61 -5.95 3.30 1.32
CA VAL A 61 -7.29 2.85 0.90
C VAL A 61 -7.19 1.84 -0.24
N PHE A 62 -6.26 2.06 -1.17
CA PHE A 62 -6.19 1.29 -2.43
C PHE A 62 -5.07 0.24 -2.45
N VAL A 63 -4.11 0.30 -1.53
CA VAL A 63 -2.96 -0.58 -1.50
C VAL A 63 -3.01 -1.49 -0.29
N ALA A 64 -2.86 -2.79 -0.53
CA ALA A 64 -2.56 -3.80 0.49
C ALA A 64 -1.36 -4.63 0.04
N GLY A 65 -0.65 -5.25 0.98
CA GLY A 65 0.48 -6.10 0.62
C GLY A 65 1.44 -6.34 1.77
N ASN A 66 2.55 -6.98 1.45
CA ASN A 66 3.62 -7.30 2.38
C ASN A 66 4.98 -7.03 1.70
N SER A 67 6.07 -7.59 2.22
CA SER A 67 7.42 -7.37 1.70
C SER A 67 7.68 -8.10 0.37
N ASN A 68 6.79 -8.98 -0.09
CA ASN A 68 6.91 -9.62 -1.40
C ASN A 68 6.34 -8.74 -2.54
N GLY A 69 5.36 -7.89 -2.25
CA GLY A 69 4.74 -7.00 -3.22
C GLY A 69 3.43 -6.40 -2.72
N ILE A 70 2.78 -5.63 -3.58
CA ILE A 70 1.48 -5.00 -3.29
C ILE A 70 0.41 -5.41 -4.31
N VAL A 71 -0.84 -5.39 -3.87
CA VAL A 71 -1.98 -5.47 -4.76
C VAL A 71 -2.59 -4.10 -4.91
N ILE A 72 -3.02 -3.78 -6.14
CA ILE A 72 -3.64 -2.51 -6.51
C ILE A 72 -4.91 -2.79 -7.32
N PRO A 73 -5.91 -1.91 -7.32
CA PRO A 73 -7.10 -2.11 -8.15
C PRO A 73 -6.80 -1.81 -9.63
N GLU A 74 -7.60 -2.34 -10.55
CA GLU A 74 -7.45 -2.09 -11.99
C GLU A 74 -7.70 -0.62 -12.41
N ILE A 75 -8.29 0.19 -11.53
CA ILE A 75 -8.53 1.62 -11.78
C ILE A 75 -7.27 2.49 -11.66
N VAL A 76 -6.12 1.91 -11.31
CA VAL A 76 -4.84 2.64 -11.21
C VAL A 76 -4.34 3.07 -12.58
N PHE A 77 -3.91 4.32 -12.69
CA PHE A 77 -3.51 4.89 -13.97
C PHE A 77 -2.13 4.38 -14.43
N GLU A 78 -1.95 4.28 -15.75
CA GLU A 78 -0.70 3.78 -16.36
C GLU A 78 0.56 4.54 -15.94
N ASN A 79 0.46 5.86 -15.72
CA ASN A 79 1.58 6.67 -15.23
C ASN A 79 1.94 6.34 -13.77
N GLU A 80 0.97 5.96 -12.94
CA GLU A 80 1.19 5.52 -11.55
C GLU A 80 1.86 4.13 -11.54
N LYS A 81 1.39 3.20 -12.40
CA LYS A 81 2.03 1.89 -12.59
C LYS A 81 3.47 1.99 -13.09
N LYS A 82 3.76 2.91 -14.02
CA LYS A 82 5.13 3.20 -14.48
C LYS A 82 6.04 3.65 -13.33
N LEU A 83 5.52 4.39 -12.36
CA LEU A 83 6.28 4.81 -11.19
C LEU A 83 6.58 3.63 -10.26
N LEU A 84 5.61 2.73 -10.03
CA LEU A 84 5.83 1.48 -9.29
C LEU A 84 6.92 0.62 -9.96
N HIS A 85 6.88 0.47 -11.28
CA HIS A 85 7.94 -0.22 -12.04
C HIS A 85 9.30 0.46 -11.93
N HIS A 86 9.36 1.79 -12.01
CA HIS A 86 10.60 2.56 -11.86
C HIS A 86 11.26 2.30 -10.50
N HIS A 87 10.46 2.21 -9.43
CA HIS A 87 10.91 1.89 -8.08
C HIS A 87 11.07 0.38 -7.82
N LYS A 88 10.88 -0.47 -8.83
CA LYS A 88 10.99 -1.93 -8.74
C LYS A 88 10.08 -2.54 -7.67
N ILE A 89 8.91 -1.95 -7.46
CA ILE A 89 7.89 -2.49 -6.56
C ILE A 89 7.13 -3.59 -7.30
N PRO A 90 7.16 -4.85 -6.86
CA PRO A 90 6.31 -5.89 -7.43
C PRO A 90 4.85 -5.61 -7.13
N PHE A 91 3.98 -5.69 -8.13
CA PHE A 91 2.56 -5.52 -7.93
C PHE A 91 1.71 -6.40 -8.86
N ASN A 92 0.48 -6.68 -8.43
CA ASN A 92 -0.58 -7.27 -9.25
C ASN A 92 -1.81 -6.36 -9.23
N GLU A 93 -2.46 -6.23 -10.38
CA GLU A 93 -3.76 -5.59 -10.51
C GLU A 93 -4.86 -6.60 -10.17
N ILE A 94 -5.86 -6.18 -9.40
CA ILE A 94 -6.99 -7.01 -8.98
C ILE A 94 -8.28 -6.47 -9.61
N ASP A 95 -8.88 -7.28 -10.50
CA ASP A 95 -10.18 -7.05 -11.12
C ASP A 95 -11.30 -7.36 -10.12
N SER A 96 -11.89 -6.32 -9.54
CA SER A 96 -13.00 -6.46 -8.59
C SER A 96 -13.70 -5.12 -8.35
N ASP A 97 -15.01 -5.17 -8.10
CA ASP A 97 -15.79 -4.03 -7.60
C ASP A 97 -15.33 -3.56 -6.20
N LEU A 98 -14.68 -4.44 -5.43
CA LEU A 98 -14.07 -4.13 -4.13
C LEU A 98 -12.71 -3.43 -4.31
N THR A 99 -12.73 -2.25 -4.92
CA THR A 99 -11.52 -1.52 -5.35
C THR A 99 -10.66 -0.96 -4.21
N ALA A 100 -11.24 -0.73 -3.02
CA ALA A 100 -10.54 -0.27 -1.84
C ALA A 100 -9.78 -1.42 -1.17
N LEU A 101 -8.74 -1.94 -1.83
CA LEU A 101 -8.03 -3.15 -1.39
C LEU A 101 -7.44 -3.04 0.03
N GLY A 102 -6.94 -1.86 0.42
CA GLY A 102 -6.41 -1.63 1.76
C GLY A 102 -7.46 -1.71 2.87
N ASN A 103 -8.75 -1.57 2.52
CA ASN A 103 -9.87 -1.76 3.45
C ASN A 103 -10.36 -3.21 3.49
N ASN A 104 -10.08 -3.99 2.45
CA ASN A 104 -10.63 -5.34 2.27
C ASN A 104 -9.60 -6.46 2.49
N ILE A 105 -8.33 -6.11 2.65
CA ILE A 105 -7.22 -7.07 2.76
C ILE A 105 -6.31 -6.62 3.91
N LEU A 106 -6.08 -7.52 4.86
CA LEU A 106 -5.08 -7.40 5.90
C LEU A 106 -4.08 -8.54 5.75
N VAL A 107 -2.80 -8.24 5.54
CA VAL A 107 -1.79 -9.28 5.30
C VAL A 107 -0.45 -8.89 5.90
N ASN A 108 0.28 -9.87 6.42
CA ASN A 108 1.69 -9.74 6.79
C ASN A 108 2.51 -10.83 6.06
N GLU A 109 3.69 -11.18 6.58
CA GLU A 109 4.56 -12.20 5.96
C GLU A 109 4.10 -13.66 6.23
N GLU A 110 3.14 -13.87 7.12
CA GLU A 110 2.75 -15.20 7.61
C GLU A 110 1.28 -15.54 7.36
N VAL A 111 0.40 -14.56 7.53
CA VAL A 111 -1.05 -14.69 7.46
C VAL A 111 -1.67 -13.50 6.73
N GLY A 112 -2.76 -13.75 6.01
CA GLY A 112 -3.65 -12.68 5.60
C GLY A 112 -5.11 -13.07 5.70
N TYR A 113 -5.94 -12.04 5.72
CA TYR A 113 -7.38 -12.08 5.77
C TYR A 113 -7.90 -11.19 4.65
N VAL A 114 -8.87 -11.70 3.91
CA VAL A 114 -9.42 -11.06 2.73
C VAL A 114 -10.94 -11.08 2.82
N ASN A 115 -11.59 -10.06 2.27
CA ASN A 115 -13.05 -10.03 2.18
C ASN A 115 -13.54 -11.32 1.45
N PRO A 116 -14.46 -12.10 2.05
CA PRO A 116 -14.91 -13.37 1.47
C PRO A 116 -15.65 -13.23 0.14
N GLU A 117 -16.03 -12.01 -0.27
CA GLU A 117 -16.67 -11.73 -1.55
C GLU A 117 -15.69 -11.70 -2.74
N TYR A 118 -14.37 -11.70 -2.50
CA TYR A 118 -13.41 -11.84 -3.59
C TYR A 118 -13.51 -13.21 -4.27
N SER A 119 -13.40 -13.22 -5.60
CA SER A 119 -13.40 -14.46 -6.37
C SER A 119 -12.19 -15.32 -6.01
N LYS A 120 -12.34 -16.65 -6.13
CA LYS A 120 -11.24 -17.60 -5.93
C LYS A 120 -10.01 -17.27 -6.79
N LYS A 121 -10.23 -16.83 -8.03
CA LYS A 121 -9.17 -16.38 -8.95
C LYS A 121 -8.38 -15.20 -8.37
N ASN A 122 -9.09 -14.20 -7.84
CA ASN A 122 -8.44 -13.02 -7.23
C ASN A 122 -7.61 -13.43 -6.02
N ILE A 123 -8.15 -14.29 -5.15
CA ILE A 123 -7.43 -14.82 -3.99
C ILE A 123 -6.16 -15.56 -4.44
N GLU A 124 -6.24 -16.48 -5.40
CA GLU A 124 -5.09 -17.21 -5.93
C GLU A 124 -4.02 -16.26 -6.53
N GLN A 125 -4.43 -15.18 -7.20
CA GLN A 125 -3.51 -14.16 -7.73
C GLN A 125 -2.81 -13.38 -6.61
N MET A 126 -3.53 -13.03 -5.53
CA MET A 126 -2.98 -12.35 -4.36
C MET A 126 -1.99 -13.27 -3.62
N GLU A 127 -2.37 -14.51 -3.32
CA GLU A 127 -1.52 -15.49 -2.63
C GLU A 127 -0.21 -15.74 -3.40
N LYS A 128 -0.28 -15.83 -4.74
CA LYS A 128 0.90 -16.02 -5.58
C LYS A 128 1.92 -14.87 -5.46
N LEU A 129 1.45 -13.62 -5.41
CA LEU A 129 2.31 -12.46 -5.26
C LEU A 129 2.84 -12.33 -3.82
N LEU A 130 1.93 -12.42 -2.85
CA LEU A 130 2.19 -12.16 -1.44
C LEU A 130 2.90 -13.31 -0.75
N LYS A 131 2.88 -14.51 -1.34
CA LYS A 131 3.46 -15.77 -0.83
C LYS A 131 2.92 -16.18 0.55
N VAL A 132 1.67 -15.81 0.80
CA VAL A 132 0.96 -16.03 2.06
C VAL A 132 -0.42 -16.53 1.72
N LYS A 133 -0.95 -17.45 2.54
CA LYS A 133 -2.30 -17.97 2.38
C LYS A 133 -3.33 -16.94 2.86
N LEU A 134 -4.39 -16.75 2.09
CA LEU A 134 -5.47 -15.78 2.37
C LEU A 134 -6.82 -16.47 2.62
#